data_AF-A0A0D1XRW4-F1
#
_entry.id   AF-A0A0D1XRW4-F1
#
_cell.length_a   1.000
_cell.length_b   1.000
_cell.length_c   1.000
_cell.angle_alpha   90.00
_cell.angle_beta   90.00
_cell.angle_gamma   90.00
#
_symmetry.space_group_name_H-M   'P 1'
#
loop_
_entity.id
_entity.type
_entity.pdbx_description
1 polymer ?
#
loop_
_entity_poly.entity_id
_entity_poly.type
_entity_poly.pdbx_seq_one_letter_code
_entity_poly.pdbx_strand_id
1 'polypeptide(L)'
;MHPAAGLPLTRVVPNEGAVVNGVVFPAGTVLGVNSWVAHANPNIFGQDAEQFRPARWLESKERSAQMESCFLSVGALLLIYQVINLELTFVALQFGAGSRTCIGKNISLMEIAKVVPELVRRFEFSLADPGAPLEMENVWEAKQEQISSEPIARSSQSRNQTAAAIPDNHHATKMPSSITKPDIEKFVPVKPTSEQLEYAELVTLDLSTYDNGPQARKKLADELKHAMRTQGFFVVVNHGISIEQIDRQVDIGHHVLTKTPLEEKQRLEGRMKQDGSYQGFKLRNYWQIDQGVRDQIEQYNWNRDLSLREHPSTFSPFKDEVQELNDFVHKEILFRLLTLFAISLDLPEDFFVKLHQYDVADDSWFRYMMYFHSHKSEDMDKTGGVWLKGHCDFGSVTMLFSQPMASLQLMDHFTGKWRWVPYVPGAIVVNAGEMMEWWTGGYYKATIHRVCQPPPDQRNQDRCGLFYFVVPNDEVTINTLLEESSVLREAGVPRKFEPGTEPTSKMYRSARIGAYGQTDLFKGKGKGGGIQEETIAGIKLKHYN
;
A
#
# COMPACT_ATOMS: atom_id res chain seq x y z
N MET A 1 39.06 -19.24 -5.41
CA MET A 1 38.40 -19.33 -4.09
C MET A 1 37.94 -20.75 -3.86
N HIS A 2 38.11 -21.27 -2.65
CA HIS A 2 37.79 -22.65 -2.32
C HIS A 2 36.34 -22.76 -1.83
N PRO A 3 35.61 -23.83 -2.19
CA PRO A 3 34.28 -24.07 -1.64
C PRO A 3 34.38 -24.32 -0.14
N ALA A 4 33.34 -23.93 0.61
CA ALA A 4 33.29 -24.10 2.06
C ALA A 4 33.47 -25.57 2.49
N ALA A 5 32.86 -26.52 1.77
CA ALA A 5 33.10 -27.95 1.96
C ALA A 5 34.32 -28.40 1.15
N GLY A 6 35.35 -28.92 1.83
CA GLY A 6 36.62 -29.32 1.23
C GLY A 6 36.76 -30.82 0.94
N LEU A 7 35.82 -31.65 1.39
CA LEU A 7 35.80 -33.10 1.15
C LEU A 7 34.59 -33.53 0.31
N PRO A 8 34.68 -34.63 -0.48
CA PRO A 8 33.55 -35.12 -1.26
C PRO A 8 32.38 -35.56 -0.38
N LEU A 9 31.16 -35.17 -0.75
CA LEU A 9 29.94 -35.65 -0.11
C LEU A 9 29.58 -37.04 -0.65
N THR A 10 30.24 -38.07 -0.11
CA THR A 10 30.11 -39.44 -0.63
C THR A 10 28.75 -40.08 -0.37
N ARG A 11 28.40 -41.06 -1.20
CA ARG A 11 27.21 -41.90 -1.15
C ARG A 11 27.59 -43.33 -1.46
N VAL A 12 26.98 -44.28 -0.78
CA VAL A 12 27.13 -45.71 -1.07
C VAL A 12 26.05 -46.10 -2.06
N VAL A 13 26.45 -46.76 -3.15
CA VAL A 13 25.52 -47.30 -4.16
C VAL A 13 24.66 -48.40 -3.51
N PRO A 14 23.33 -48.35 -3.67
CA PRO A 14 22.40 -49.30 -3.05
C PRO A 14 22.54 -50.71 -3.66
N ASN A 15 21.86 -51.69 -3.06
CA ASN A 15 22.03 -53.12 -3.39
C ASN A 15 21.66 -53.45 -4.85
N GLU A 16 20.75 -52.69 -5.43
CA GLU A 16 20.31 -52.78 -6.82
C GLU A 16 21.33 -52.22 -7.84
N GLY A 17 22.44 -51.63 -7.39
CA GLY A 17 23.38 -50.90 -8.24
C GLY A 17 22.88 -49.50 -8.60
N ALA A 18 23.70 -48.72 -9.32
CA ALA A 18 23.29 -47.40 -9.81
C ALA A 18 23.91 -47.08 -11.17
N VAL A 19 23.15 -46.40 -12.02
CA VAL A 19 23.67 -45.83 -13.27
C VAL A 19 23.85 -44.33 -13.07
N VAL A 20 25.08 -43.83 -13.18
CA VAL A 20 25.38 -42.40 -13.07
C VAL A 20 26.11 -41.97 -14.33
N ASN A 21 25.53 -41.01 -15.06
CA ASN A 21 26.05 -40.51 -16.34
C ASN A 21 26.34 -41.65 -17.36
N GLY A 22 25.45 -42.64 -17.43
CA GLY A 22 25.59 -43.79 -18.33
C GLY A 22 26.56 -44.89 -17.87
N VAL A 23 27.24 -44.72 -16.72
CA VAL A 23 28.15 -45.71 -16.15
C VAL A 23 27.45 -46.51 -15.05
N VAL A 24 27.55 -47.84 -15.11
CA VAL A 24 26.98 -48.76 -14.12
C VAL A 24 27.96 -48.94 -12.96
N PHE A 25 27.50 -48.69 -11.74
CA PHE A 25 28.25 -48.90 -10.50
C PHE A 25 27.63 -50.03 -9.68
N PRO A 26 28.43 -50.99 -9.18
CA PRO A 26 27.93 -52.09 -8.36
C PRO A 26 27.57 -51.63 -6.95
N ALA A 27 26.72 -52.41 -6.28
CA ALA A 27 26.35 -52.22 -4.88
C ALA A 27 27.58 -52.06 -3.97
N GLY A 28 27.48 -51.17 -2.99
CA GLY A 28 28.57 -50.89 -2.04
C GLY A 28 29.65 -49.94 -2.56
N THR A 29 29.62 -49.52 -3.84
CA THR A 29 30.56 -48.53 -4.37
C THR A 29 30.35 -47.17 -3.68
N VAL A 30 31.43 -46.52 -3.25
CA VAL A 30 31.38 -45.17 -2.67
C VAL A 30 31.61 -44.14 -3.76
N LEU A 31 30.56 -43.40 -4.13
CA LEU A 31 30.60 -42.33 -5.12
C LEU A 31 30.57 -40.96 -4.44
N GLY A 32 31.34 -40.00 -4.94
CA GLY A 32 31.29 -38.63 -4.44
C GLY A 32 31.75 -37.65 -5.49
N VAL A 33 31.19 -36.45 -5.47
CA VAL A 33 31.67 -35.33 -6.29
C VAL A 33 32.53 -34.44 -5.39
N ASN A 34 33.75 -34.17 -5.84
CA ASN A 34 34.61 -33.19 -5.18
C ASN A 34 34.18 -31.78 -5.65
N SER A 35 33.69 -30.97 -4.73
CA SER A 35 33.21 -29.60 -4.95
C SER A 35 34.29 -28.70 -5.57
N TRP A 36 35.54 -28.85 -5.14
CA TRP A 36 36.66 -28.08 -5.67
C TRP A 36 36.90 -28.40 -7.15
N VAL A 37 36.95 -29.69 -7.51
CA VAL A 37 37.15 -30.12 -8.90
C VAL A 37 35.96 -29.67 -9.78
N ALA A 38 34.73 -29.75 -9.26
CA ALA A 38 33.54 -29.28 -9.97
C ALA A 38 33.60 -27.77 -10.25
N HIS A 39 34.05 -26.97 -9.28
CA HIS A 39 34.19 -25.52 -9.40
C HIS A 39 35.31 -25.07 -10.35
N ALA A 40 36.30 -25.92 -10.60
CA ALA A 40 37.37 -25.67 -11.56
C ALA A 40 37.04 -26.15 -12.99
N ASN A 41 35.81 -26.63 -13.25
CA ASN A 41 35.46 -27.17 -14.56
C ASN A 41 35.32 -26.06 -15.62
N PRO A 42 36.20 -25.98 -16.63
CA PRO A 42 36.20 -24.89 -17.60
C PRO A 42 34.98 -24.93 -18.54
N ASN A 43 34.33 -26.08 -18.71
CA ASN A 43 33.10 -26.18 -19.49
C ASN A 43 31.94 -25.43 -18.84
N ILE A 44 31.95 -25.33 -17.50
CA ILE A 44 30.88 -24.75 -16.70
C ILE A 44 31.22 -23.31 -16.30
N PHE A 45 32.45 -23.06 -15.86
CA PHE A 45 32.85 -21.73 -15.35
C PHE A 45 33.64 -20.88 -16.34
N GLY A 46 34.05 -21.43 -17.49
CA GLY A 46 34.88 -20.76 -18.49
C GLY A 46 36.36 -21.09 -18.35
N GLN A 47 37.18 -20.69 -19.33
CA GLN A 47 38.63 -20.99 -19.32
C GLN A 47 39.38 -20.33 -18.16
N ASP A 48 38.79 -19.31 -17.54
CA ASP A 48 39.27 -18.62 -16.35
C ASP A 48 38.64 -19.18 -15.05
N ALA A 49 38.23 -20.45 -15.03
CA ALA A 49 37.57 -21.09 -13.88
C ALA A 49 38.40 -21.03 -12.59
N GLU A 50 39.72 -20.96 -12.69
CA GLU A 50 40.63 -20.84 -11.53
C GLU A 50 40.73 -19.40 -10.99
N GLN A 51 40.26 -18.40 -11.74
CA GLN A 51 40.35 -16.98 -11.36
C GLN A 51 39.13 -16.52 -10.56
N PHE A 52 39.34 -15.65 -9.57
CA PHE A 52 38.22 -15.00 -8.88
C PHE A 52 37.62 -13.88 -9.74
N ARG A 53 36.50 -14.16 -10.41
CA ARG A 53 35.76 -13.22 -11.25
C ARG A 53 34.26 -13.35 -10.96
N PRO A 54 33.73 -12.62 -9.97
CA PRO A 54 32.31 -12.68 -9.61
C PRO A 54 31.39 -12.12 -10.71
N ALA A 55 31.91 -11.27 -11.61
CA ALA A 55 31.14 -10.71 -12.70
C ALA A 55 30.63 -11.73 -13.75
N ARG A 56 31.15 -12.97 -13.77
CA ARG A 56 30.71 -13.99 -14.75
C ARG A 56 29.24 -14.42 -14.56
N TRP A 57 28.68 -14.22 -13.36
CA TRP A 57 27.25 -14.41 -13.08
C TRP A 57 26.35 -13.32 -13.68
N LEU A 58 26.95 -12.27 -14.25
CA LEU A 58 26.24 -11.15 -14.86
C LEU A 58 26.15 -11.25 -16.40
N GLU A 59 26.78 -12.26 -17.00
CA GLU A 59 26.94 -12.33 -18.46
C GLU A 59 25.64 -12.68 -19.20
N SER A 60 24.91 -13.69 -18.73
CA SER A 60 23.58 -14.04 -19.24
C SER A 60 22.81 -14.92 -18.26
N LYS A 61 21.48 -14.99 -18.44
CA LYS A 61 20.61 -15.85 -17.63
C LYS A 61 20.93 -17.33 -17.86
N GLU A 62 21.21 -17.72 -19.10
CA GLU A 62 21.53 -19.10 -19.48
C GLU A 62 22.86 -19.53 -18.85
N ARG A 63 23.87 -18.65 -18.83
CA ARG A 63 25.16 -18.94 -18.22
C ARG A 63 25.08 -18.97 -16.70
N SER A 64 24.29 -18.07 -16.10
CA SER A 64 24.02 -18.10 -14.66
C SER A 64 23.34 -19.41 -14.26
N ALA A 65 22.28 -19.82 -14.96
CA ALA A 65 21.56 -21.07 -14.69
C ALA A 65 22.47 -22.31 -14.84
N GLN A 66 23.34 -22.33 -15.85
CA GLN A 66 24.30 -23.42 -16.05
C GLN A 66 25.32 -23.48 -14.89
N MET A 67 25.84 -22.33 -14.44
CA MET A 67 26.75 -22.28 -13.31
C MET A 67 26.04 -22.59 -11.98
N GLU A 68 24.81 -22.12 -11.78
CA GLU A 68 23.98 -22.38 -10.59
C GLU A 68 23.70 -23.87 -10.37
N SER A 69 23.64 -24.67 -11.44
CA SER A 69 23.57 -26.13 -11.34
C SER A 69 24.80 -26.76 -10.66
N CYS A 70 25.91 -26.01 -10.60
CA CYS A 70 27.21 -26.47 -10.08
C CYS A 70 27.79 -25.58 -8.97
N PHE A 71 27.27 -24.36 -8.74
CA PHE A 71 27.95 -23.33 -7.95
C PHE A 71 27.47 -23.21 -6.51
N LEU A 72 28.46 -22.95 -5.66
CA LEU A 72 28.43 -22.85 -4.20
C LEU A 72 29.06 -21.50 -3.78
N SER A 73 28.45 -20.81 -2.83
CA SER A 73 28.84 -19.56 -2.14
C SER A 73 28.35 -18.18 -2.68
N VAL A 74 27.68 -17.47 -1.75
CA VAL A 74 27.48 -16.04 -1.41
C VAL A 74 27.54 -14.90 -2.46
N GLY A 75 27.91 -15.13 -3.72
CA GLY A 75 27.99 -14.05 -4.73
C GLY A 75 26.69 -13.70 -5.46
N ALA A 76 25.68 -14.56 -5.44
CA ALA A 76 24.48 -14.43 -6.28
C ALA A 76 23.23 -13.87 -5.56
N LEU A 77 23.39 -13.37 -4.33
CA LEU A 77 22.25 -12.91 -3.51
C LEU A 77 21.77 -11.49 -3.86
N LEU A 78 22.42 -10.79 -4.80
CA LEU A 78 22.02 -9.46 -5.26
C LEU A 78 21.22 -9.45 -6.58
N LEU A 79 21.01 -10.60 -7.24
CA LEU A 79 20.39 -10.63 -8.59
C LEU A 79 19.18 -11.54 -8.77
N ILE A 80 18.76 -12.29 -7.76
CA ILE A 80 17.58 -13.17 -7.86
C ILE A 80 16.35 -12.50 -7.21
N TYR A 81 16.12 -11.22 -7.51
CA TYR A 81 14.87 -10.54 -7.16
C TYR A 81 14.08 -10.03 -8.36
N GLN A 82 14.51 -10.33 -9.60
CA GLN A 82 13.83 -9.80 -10.79
C GLN A 82 13.54 -10.78 -11.92
N VAL A 83 13.76 -12.09 -11.75
CA VAL A 83 13.63 -13.02 -12.88
C VAL A 83 13.10 -14.40 -12.45
N ILE A 84 11.82 -14.61 -12.77
CA ILE A 84 11.19 -15.87 -13.24
C ILE A 84 10.64 -16.87 -12.19
N ASN A 85 9.31 -16.97 -12.21
CA ASN A 85 8.53 -18.19 -12.02
C ASN A 85 9.05 -19.32 -12.93
N LEU A 86 9.79 -20.29 -12.39
CA LEU A 86 9.90 -21.63 -12.96
C LEU A 86 10.42 -22.60 -11.89
N GLU A 87 9.77 -23.76 -11.79
CA GLU A 87 10.16 -24.90 -10.96
C GLU A 87 11.52 -25.49 -11.39
N LEU A 88 12.62 -24.83 -11.03
CA LEU A 88 13.96 -25.37 -11.20
C LEU A 88 14.50 -25.83 -9.84
N THR A 89 14.72 -27.13 -9.73
CA THR A 89 15.25 -27.79 -8.54
C THR A 89 16.69 -27.32 -8.27
N PHE A 90 16.84 -26.33 -7.39
CA PHE A 90 18.14 -25.78 -6.98
C PHE A 90 19.00 -26.81 -6.22
N VAL A 91 20.08 -27.29 -6.84
CA VAL A 91 21.06 -28.19 -6.22
C VAL A 91 22.28 -27.40 -5.74
N ALA A 92 22.20 -26.83 -4.54
CA ALA A 92 23.36 -26.24 -3.86
C ALA A 92 24.15 -27.34 -3.13
N LEU A 93 25.06 -28.03 -3.85
CA LEU A 93 25.92 -29.12 -3.34
C LEU A 93 26.58 -28.86 -1.96
N GLN A 94 26.87 -27.62 -1.54
CA GLN A 94 27.43 -27.28 -0.21
C GLN A 94 26.48 -27.64 0.93
N PHE A 95 25.18 -27.61 0.67
CA PHE A 95 24.13 -28.06 1.58
C PHE A 95 23.66 -29.47 1.21
N GLY A 96 24.36 -30.21 0.35
CA GLY A 96 23.90 -31.50 -0.15
C GLY A 96 22.69 -31.41 -1.10
N ALA A 97 22.21 -32.58 -1.51
CA ALA A 97 21.09 -32.74 -2.45
C ALA A 97 20.24 -33.96 -2.07
N GLY A 98 18.96 -33.93 -2.44
CA GLY A 98 18.00 -35.01 -2.17
C GLY A 98 17.76 -35.21 -0.68
N SER A 99 17.62 -36.47 -0.25
CA SER A 99 17.31 -36.87 1.13
C SER A 99 18.38 -36.53 2.17
N ARG A 100 19.58 -36.07 1.74
CA ARG A 100 20.68 -35.63 2.61
C ARG A 100 21.00 -34.15 2.41
N THR A 101 19.99 -33.36 2.07
CA THR A 101 20.10 -31.90 2.12
C THR A 101 20.24 -31.46 3.58
N CYS A 102 21.18 -30.55 3.85
CA CYS A 102 21.43 -29.98 5.16
C CYS A 102 20.16 -29.32 5.69
N ILE A 103 19.72 -29.77 6.86
CA ILE A 103 18.54 -29.22 7.53
C ILE A 103 18.70 -27.74 7.86
N GLY A 104 19.94 -27.29 8.09
CA GLY A 104 20.28 -25.90 8.38
C GLY A 104 20.32 -24.99 7.14
N LYS A 105 20.15 -25.51 5.91
CA LYS A 105 20.30 -24.75 4.66
C LYS A 105 19.54 -23.41 4.68
N ASN A 106 18.27 -23.44 5.05
CA ASN A 106 17.41 -22.25 5.01
C ASN A 106 17.82 -21.23 6.09
N ILE A 107 18.24 -21.71 7.26
CA ILE A 107 18.71 -20.85 8.35
C ILE A 107 20.04 -20.21 7.97
N SER A 108 21.01 -20.98 7.49
CA SER A 108 22.31 -20.46 7.06
C SER A 108 22.19 -19.48 5.90
N LEU A 109 21.30 -19.73 4.93
CA LEU A 109 21.04 -18.79 3.83
C LEU A 109 20.39 -17.49 4.33
N MET A 110 19.45 -17.57 5.26
CA MET A 110 18.86 -16.40 5.90
C MET A 110 19.91 -15.59 6.68
N GLU A 111 20.73 -16.26 7.49
CA GLU A 111 21.81 -15.63 8.25
C GLU A 111 22.81 -14.94 7.33
N ILE A 112 23.30 -15.62 6.30
CA ILE A 112 24.21 -15.04 5.31
C ILE A 112 23.56 -13.84 4.60
N ALA A 113 22.29 -13.94 4.19
CA ALA A 113 21.54 -12.87 3.51
C ALA A 113 21.27 -11.65 4.40
N LYS A 114 21.44 -11.75 5.72
CA LYS A 114 21.29 -10.62 6.65
C LYS A 114 22.63 -10.13 7.15
N VAL A 115 23.48 -11.03 7.60
CA VAL A 115 24.77 -10.73 8.24
C VAL A 115 25.75 -10.18 7.22
N VAL A 116 25.91 -10.79 6.04
CA VAL A 116 26.90 -10.33 5.06
C VAL A 116 26.58 -8.93 4.50
N PRO A 117 25.34 -8.64 4.05
CA PRO A 117 25.00 -7.28 3.63
C PRO A 117 25.14 -6.25 4.75
N GLU A 118 24.78 -6.61 5.98
CA GLU A 118 24.87 -5.69 7.11
C GLU A 118 26.32 -5.42 7.51
N LEU A 119 27.19 -6.43 7.45
CA LEU A 119 28.62 -6.29 7.65
C LEU A 119 29.23 -5.39 6.58
N VAL A 120 28.96 -5.63 5.30
CA VAL A 120 29.48 -4.80 4.17
C VAL A 120 28.88 -3.39 4.16
N ARG A 121 27.66 -3.20 4.69
CA ARG A 121 27.02 -1.88 4.79
C ARG A 121 27.62 -1.03 5.91
N ARG A 122 27.93 -1.65 7.06
CA ARG A 122 28.39 -0.94 8.27
C ARG A 122 29.91 -0.78 8.33
N PHE A 123 30.64 -1.74 7.77
CA PHE A 123 32.09 -1.82 7.87
C PHE A 123 32.73 -1.80 6.49
N GLU A 124 33.88 -1.14 6.40
CA GLU A 124 34.79 -1.32 5.29
C GLU A 124 35.81 -2.39 5.67
N PHE A 125 36.02 -3.35 4.78
CA PHE A 125 36.94 -4.46 5.00
C PHE A 125 38.23 -4.21 4.22
N SER A 126 39.34 -4.28 4.92
CA SER A 126 40.68 -4.36 4.33
C SER A 126 41.40 -5.58 4.89
N LEU A 127 42.24 -6.20 4.07
CA LEU A 127 43.15 -7.25 4.54
C LEU A 127 44.22 -6.56 5.40
N ALA A 128 44.45 -7.07 6.62
CA ALA A 128 45.47 -6.51 7.49
C ALA A 128 46.89 -6.70 6.90
N ASP A 129 47.11 -7.77 6.13
CA ASP A 129 48.30 -7.97 5.32
C ASP A 129 47.93 -8.48 3.92
N PRO A 130 47.80 -7.60 2.91
CA PRO A 130 47.47 -7.99 1.54
C PRO A 130 48.55 -8.84 0.84
N GLY A 131 49.78 -8.88 1.37
CA GLY A 131 50.91 -9.61 0.79
C GLY A 131 51.14 -11.00 1.39
N ALA A 132 50.48 -11.30 2.52
CA ALA A 132 50.60 -12.60 3.18
C ALA A 132 49.99 -13.73 2.34
N PRO A 133 50.63 -14.92 2.29
CA PRO A 133 50.02 -16.08 1.66
C PRO A 133 48.78 -16.53 2.44
N LEU A 134 47.71 -16.89 1.71
CA LEU A 134 46.52 -17.46 2.32
C LEU A 134 46.79 -18.92 2.74
N GLU A 135 46.93 -19.16 4.04
CA GLU A 135 47.03 -20.51 4.59
C GLU A 135 45.63 -21.11 4.79
N MET A 136 45.47 -22.39 4.48
CA MET A 136 44.21 -23.09 4.64
C MET A 136 44.40 -24.47 5.24
N GLU A 137 43.52 -24.82 6.17
CA GLU A 137 43.40 -26.15 6.73
C GLU A 137 42.08 -26.78 6.25
N ASN A 138 42.15 -27.96 5.64
CA ASN A 138 40.96 -28.69 5.18
C ASN A 138 40.61 -29.80 6.17
N VAL A 139 39.64 -29.52 7.05
CA VAL A 139 39.10 -30.50 8.01
C VAL A 139 37.60 -30.53 7.84
N TRP A 140 37.13 -31.27 6.81
CA TRP A 140 35.75 -31.28 6.29
C TRP A 140 35.33 -29.95 5.64
N GLU A 141 35.61 -28.83 6.29
CA GLU A 141 35.51 -27.48 5.74
C GLU A 141 36.89 -26.94 5.39
N ALA A 142 36.96 -26.16 4.30
CA ALA A 142 38.16 -25.40 3.95
C ALA A 142 38.23 -24.16 4.83
N LYS A 143 38.94 -24.26 5.95
CA LYS A 143 39.14 -23.16 6.90
C LYS A 143 40.30 -22.31 6.43
N GLN A 144 40.06 -21.01 6.32
CA GLN A 144 41.11 -20.05 6.05
C GLN A 144 41.73 -19.64 7.38
N GLU A 145 43.04 -19.86 7.53
CA GLU A 145 43.78 -19.43 8.70
C GLU A 145 44.37 -18.03 8.46
N GLN A 146 44.57 -17.28 9.54
CA GLN A 146 45.26 -15.99 9.53
C GLN A 146 44.61 -14.85 8.70
N ILE A 147 43.33 -14.93 8.35
CA ILE A 147 42.61 -13.75 7.82
C ILE A 147 42.34 -12.78 8.97
N SER A 148 43.26 -11.84 9.14
CA SER A 148 43.03 -10.64 9.93
C SER A 148 42.43 -9.56 9.02
N SER A 149 41.26 -9.07 9.40
CA SER A 149 40.63 -7.90 8.78
C SER A 149 40.40 -6.86 9.87
N GLU A 150 40.71 -5.60 9.58
CA GLU A 150 40.38 -4.51 10.47
C GLU A 150 39.03 -3.92 10.03
N PRO A 151 37.91 -4.23 10.71
CA PRO A 151 36.63 -3.63 10.38
C PRO A 151 36.64 -2.17 10.85
N ILE A 152 36.79 -1.24 9.91
CA ILE A 152 36.66 0.18 10.22
C ILE A 152 35.18 0.51 10.19
N ALA A 153 34.62 0.85 11.35
CA ALA A 153 33.26 1.41 11.43
C ALA A 153 33.24 2.72 10.63
N ARG A 154 32.34 2.82 9.64
CA ARG A 154 32.20 4.04 8.85
C ARG A 154 31.84 5.20 9.79
N SER A 155 32.77 6.15 9.98
CA SER A 155 32.68 7.15 11.05
C SER A 155 31.65 8.26 10.77
N SER A 156 31.09 8.81 11.84
CA SER A 156 30.01 9.80 11.88
C SER A 156 30.46 11.26 11.74
N GLN A 157 31.73 11.55 11.42
CA GLN A 157 32.35 12.86 11.60
C GLN A 157 32.26 13.85 10.42
N SER A 158 31.57 13.52 9.31
CA SER A 158 31.21 14.52 8.27
C SER A 158 29.83 15.15 8.46
N ARG A 159 29.15 14.90 9.59
CA ARG A 159 27.72 15.24 9.79
C ARG A 159 27.38 16.67 10.27
N ASN A 160 28.36 17.57 10.47
CA ASN A 160 28.10 18.82 11.21
C ASN A 160 28.34 20.15 10.47
N GLN A 161 28.20 20.20 9.15
CA GLN A 161 28.08 21.48 8.43
C GLN A 161 27.09 21.40 7.26
N THR A 162 25.79 21.34 7.54
CA THR A 162 24.71 21.87 6.66
C THR A 162 23.37 21.78 7.39
N ALA A 163 22.87 22.92 7.85
CA ALA A 163 21.43 23.12 8.04
C ALA A 163 20.81 23.40 6.65
N ALA A 164 20.67 22.35 5.84
CA ALA A 164 19.88 22.29 4.61
C ALA A 164 19.97 20.86 4.03
N ALA A 165 18.81 20.29 3.65
CA ALA A 165 18.62 19.07 2.86
C ALA A 165 19.15 17.73 3.45
N ILE A 166 18.22 16.83 3.78
CA ILE A 166 18.45 15.40 3.99
C ILE A 166 18.21 14.68 2.65
N PRO A 167 19.15 13.92 2.05
CA PRO A 167 18.83 13.04 0.94
C PRO A 167 18.50 11.61 1.41
N ASP A 168 17.39 11.13 0.87
CA ASP A 168 16.82 9.79 0.92
C ASP A 168 17.75 8.67 0.43
N ASN A 169 17.61 7.46 1.00
CA ASN A 169 17.51 6.21 0.22
C ASN A 169 17.01 5.02 1.06
N HIS A 170 15.75 5.09 1.46
CA HIS A 170 14.87 3.92 1.62
C HIS A 170 13.67 4.18 0.71
N HIS A 171 13.78 3.79 -0.56
CA HIS A 171 12.71 4.07 -1.50
C HIS A 171 11.59 3.05 -1.33
N ALA A 172 10.52 3.47 -0.64
CA ALA A 172 9.21 3.25 -1.23
C ALA A 172 9.29 3.69 -2.70
N THR A 173 8.68 2.92 -3.62
CA THR A 173 8.59 3.32 -5.03
C THR A 173 8.17 4.79 -5.06
N LYS A 174 9.03 5.69 -5.51
CA LYS A 174 8.67 7.11 -5.57
C LYS A 174 7.81 7.32 -6.80
N MET A 175 6.78 8.14 -6.68
CA MET A 175 6.02 8.53 -7.85
C MET A 175 6.97 9.28 -8.81
N PRO A 176 7.06 8.86 -10.08
CA PRO A 176 7.89 9.53 -11.06
C PRO A 176 7.44 10.99 -11.27
N SER A 177 8.33 11.78 -11.88
CA SER A 177 8.05 13.18 -12.26
C SER A 177 8.61 13.44 -13.66
N SER A 178 8.22 12.58 -14.61
CA SER A 178 8.78 12.59 -15.98
C SER A 178 8.06 13.55 -16.93
N ILE A 179 6.89 14.07 -16.53
CA ILE A 179 6.04 14.90 -17.38
C ILE A 179 6.38 16.39 -17.21
N THR A 180 6.39 17.13 -18.32
CA THR A 180 6.52 18.59 -18.29
C THR A 180 5.24 19.19 -17.70
N LYS A 181 5.35 19.86 -16.55
CA LYS A 181 4.19 20.35 -15.80
C LYS A 181 3.77 21.75 -16.28
N PRO A 182 2.51 21.96 -16.69
CA PRO A 182 2.03 23.30 -17.02
C PRO A 182 2.03 24.21 -15.78
N ASP A 183 2.20 25.52 -15.98
CA ASP A 183 2.12 26.48 -14.87
C ASP A 183 0.69 26.58 -14.31
N ILE A 184 0.55 26.88 -13.02
CA ILE A 184 -0.75 27.04 -12.36
C ILE A 184 -0.69 28.01 -11.19
N GLU A 185 -1.82 28.67 -10.92
CA GLU A 185 -2.02 29.45 -9.70
C GLU A 185 -1.97 28.55 -8.47
N LYS A 186 -1.12 28.91 -7.50
CA LYS A 186 -0.99 28.18 -6.24
C LYS A 186 -2.14 28.51 -5.30
N PHE A 187 -2.80 27.48 -4.78
CA PHE A 187 -3.71 27.58 -3.66
C PHE A 187 -2.90 27.73 -2.36
N VAL A 188 -3.25 28.71 -1.53
CA VAL A 188 -2.58 28.94 -0.25
C VAL A 188 -3.47 28.37 0.86
N PRO A 189 -3.16 27.18 1.40
CA PRO A 189 -3.95 26.62 2.49
C PRO A 189 -3.74 27.42 3.78
N VAL A 190 -4.70 27.30 4.71
CA VAL A 190 -4.54 27.84 6.06
C VAL A 190 -3.35 27.22 6.78
N LYS A 191 -2.76 27.95 7.73
CA LYS A 191 -1.77 27.37 8.64
C LYS A 191 -2.46 26.36 9.57
N PRO A 192 -1.73 25.34 10.08
CA PRO A 192 -2.24 24.49 11.16
C PRO A 192 -2.77 25.34 12.31
N THR A 193 -3.91 24.95 12.87
CA THR A 193 -4.55 25.68 13.95
C THR A 193 -3.67 25.71 15.20
N SER A 194 -3.73 26.83 15.91
CA SER A 194 -3.13 27.06 17.22
C SER A 194 -4.10 26.77 18.37
N GLU A 195 -5.38 26.55 18.06
CA GLU A 195 -6.41 26.20 19.05
C GLU A 195 -6.17 24.79 19.62
N GLN A 196 -6.52 24.61 20.89
CA GLN A 196 -6.45 23.32 21.56
C GLN A 196 -7.69 22.49 21.24
N LEU A 197 -7.51 21.47 20.38
CA LEU A 197 -8.59 20.59 19.94
C LEU A 197 -8.43 19.18 20.52
N GLU A 198 -9.57 18.50 20.75
CA GLU A 198 -9.59 17.10 21.17
C GLU A 198 -9.44 16.18 19.95
N TYR A 199 -8.20 15.80 19.64
CA TYR A 199 -7.90 14.94 18.48
C TYR A 199 -8.21 13.46 18.73
N ALA A 200 -8.51 12.74 17.65
CA ALA A 200 -8.56 11.29 17.64
C ALA A 200 -7.14 10.71 17.66
N GLU A 201 -6.93 9.65 18.42
CA GLU A 201 -5.68 8.90 18.43
C GLU A 201 -5.64 7.94 17.24
N LEU A 202 -5.01 8.37 16.15
CA LEU A 202 -4.91 7.58 14.92
C LEU A 202 -3.58 6.83 14.85
N VAL A 203 -3.65 5.53 14.55
CA VAL A 203 -2.48 4.72 14.22
C VAL A 203 -1.83 5.27 12.94
N THR A 204 -0.50 5.31 12.92
CA THR A 204 0.27 5.69 11.73
C THR A 204 0.95 4.45 11.14
N LEU A 205 0.64 4.14 9.87
CA LEU A 205 1.28 3.09 9.09
C LEU A 205 2.40 3.69 8.23
N ASP A 206 3.62 3.19 8.41
CA ASP A 206 4.78 3.58 7.62
C ASP A 206 5.01 2.61 6.45
N LEU A 207 4.55 3.00 5.26
CA LEU A 207 4.65 2.15 4.07
C LEU A 207 6.07 2.00 3.51
N SER A 208 7.05 2.78 3.98
CA SER A 208 8.46 2.54 3.60
C SER A 208 8.96 1.18 4.09
N THR A 209 8.31 0.61 5.10
CA THR A 209 8.67 -0.69 5.67
C THR A 209 7.98 -1.87 4.99
N TYR A 210 7.02 -1.62 4.10
CA TYR A 210 6.20 -2.66 3.46
C TYR A 210 7.05 -3.70 2.72
N ASP A 211 8.10 -3.26 2.03
CA ASP A 211 8.97 -4.12 1.22
C ASP A 211 10.08 -4.80 2.04
N ASN A 212 10.13 -4.61 3.37
CA ASN A 212 11.14 -5.22 4.25
C ASN A 212 10.88 -6.72 4.55
N GLY A 213 9.95 -7.35 3.83
CA GLY A 213 9.62 -8.77 3.88
C GLY A 213 8.33 -9.09 4.65
N PRO A 214 7.94 -10.37 4.69
CA PRO A 214 6.63 -10.80 5.22
C PRO A 214 6.38 -10.39 6.68
N GLN A 215 7.40 -10.40 7.52
CA GLN A 215 7.29 -10.01 8.94
C GLN A 215 6.99 -8.51 9.09
N ALA A 216 7.53 -7.66 8.22
CA ALA A 216 7.23 -6.24 8.22
C ALA A 216 5.79 -5.99 7.75
N ARG A 217 5.34 -6.66 6.68
CA ARG A 217 3.94 -6.63 6.24
C ARG A 217 2.99 -7.13 7.31
N LYS A 218 3.36 -8.20 8.03
CA LYS A 218 2.57 -8.72 9.14
C LYS A 218 2.43 -7.71 10.27
N LYS A 219 3.52 -7.03 10.65
CA LYS A 219 3.49 -5.94 11.64
C LYS A 219 2.55 -4.80 11.20
N LEU A 220 2.70 -4.32 9.97
CA LEU A 220 1.80 -3.29 9.41
C LEU A 220 0.34 -3.74 9.38
N ALA A 221 0.09 -5.01 9.06
CA ALA A 221 -1.25 -5.59 9.05
C ALA A 221 -1.84 -5.67 10.47
N ASP A 222 -1.04 -5.95 11.49
CA ASP A 222 -1.48 -5.97 12.90
C ASP A 222 -1.77 -4.54 13.42
N GLU A 223 -0.97 -3.54 13.02
CA GLU A 223 -1.23 -2.12 13.29
C GLU A 223 -2.52 -1.64 12.60
N LEU A 224 -2.71 -2.01 11.33
CA LEU A 224 -3.94 -1.74 10.56
C LEU A 224 -5.15 -2.39 11.25
N LYS A 225 -5.02 -3.66 11.65
CA LYS A 225 -6.06 -4.40 12.37
C LYS A 225 -6.46 -3.66 13.66
N HIS A 226 -5.49 -3.16 14.41
CA HIS A 226 -5.77 -2.40 15.62
C HIS A 226 -6.54 -1.11 15.31
N ALA A 227 -6.11 -0.35 14.29
CA ALA A 227 -6.78 0.88 13.87
C ALA A 227 -8.23 0.64 13.43
N MET A 228 -8.46 -0.40 12.64
CA MET A 228 -9.78 -0.75 12.11
C MET A 228 -10.75 -1.29 13.16
N ARG A 229 -10.23 -1.88 14.24
CA ARG A 229 -11.05 -2.35 15.37
C ARG A 229 -11.39 -1.27 16.39
N THR A 230 -10.68 -0.15 16.35
CA THR A 230 -10.83 0.97 17.28
C THR A 230 -11.49 2.15 16.60
N GLN A 231 -10.70 3.01 15.96
CA GLN A 231 -11.15 4.27 15.37
C GLN A 231 -11.73 4.09 13.96
N GLY A 232 -11.45 2.98 13.25
CA GLY A 232 -11.82 2.80 11.84
C GLY A 232 -11.16 3.80 10.88
N PHE A 233 -10.17 4.54 11.39
CA PHE A 233 -9.34 5.53 10.71
C PHE A 233 -7.87 5.29 11.08
N PHE A 234 -6.97 5.57 10.15
CA PHE A 234 -5.52 5.57 10.35
C PHE A 234 -4.85 6.57 9.42
N VAL A 235 -3.58 6.85 9.68
CA VAL A 235 -2.73 7.69 8.85
C VAL A 235 -1.71 6.80 8.14
N VAL A 236 -1.41 7.12 6.90
CA VAL A 236 -0.38 6.48 6.09
C VAL A 236 0.69 7.50 5.77
N VAL A 237 1.95 7.16 6.04
CA VAL A 237 3.13 7.99 5.76
C VAL A 237 4.13 7.22 4.91
N ASN A 238 5.10 7.96 4.34
CA ASN A 238 6.18 7.42 3.49
C ASN A 238 5.66 6.50 2.37
N HIS A 239 4.53 6.87 1.77
CA HIS A 239 3.85 6.12 0.70
C HIS A 239 4.37 6.45 -0.71
N GLY A 240 5.45 7.23 -0.82
CA GLY A 240 6.11 7.54 -2.10
C GLY A 240 5.59 8.77 -2.86
N ILE A 241 4.60 9.49 -2.32
CA ILE A 241 4.12 10.78 -2.85
C ILE A 241 4.64 11.89 -1.93
N SER A 242 5.31 12.88 -2.50
CA SER A 242 5.81 14.06 -1.79
C SER A 242 4.70 15.05 -1.46
N ILE A 243 4.93 15.92 -0.47
CA ILE A 243 3.97 16.98 -0.12
C ILE A 243 3.79 17.95 -1.29
N GLU A 244 4.84 18.23 -2.06
CA GLU A 244 4.78 19.10 -3.23
C GLU A 244 3.90 18.51 -4.34
N GLN A 245 3.90 17.18 -4.51
CA GLN A 245 3.00 16.49 -5.44
C GLN A 245 1.54 16.56 -4.97
N ILE A 246 1.30 16.50 -3.66
CA ILE A 246 -0.05 16.67 -3.09
C ILE A 246 -0.52 18.11 -3.25
N ASP A 247 0.29 19.09 -2.87
CA ASP A 247 0.00 20.52 -3.01
C ASP A 247 -0.32 20.88 -4.46
N ARG A 248 0.46 20.33 -5.39
CA ARG A 248 0.23 20.50 -6.83
C ARG A 248 -1.15 19.97 -7.28
N GLN A 249 -1.62 18.87 -6.71
CA GLN A 249 -2.96 18.35 -7.01
C GLN A 249 -4.06 19.21 -6.38
N VAL A 250 -3.81 19.79 -5.20
CA VAL A 250 -4.70 20.76 -4.56
C VAL A 250 -4.80 22.05 -5.39
N ASP A 251 -3.69 22.52 -5.97
CA ASP A 251 -3.66 23.65 -6.90
C ASP A 251 -4.52 23.38 -8.14
N ILE A 252 -4.36 22.20 -8.75
CA ILE A 252 -5.18 21.76 -9.91
C ILE A 252 -6.65 21.70 -9.51
N GLY A 253 -6.97 21.10 -8.37
CA GLY A 253 -8.35 21.04 -7.87
C GLY A 253 -8.97 22.40 -7.64
N HIS A 254 -8.23 23.33 -7.03
CA HIS A 254 -8.67 24.70 -6.84
C HIS A 254 -8.88 25.41 -8.18
N HIS A 255 -7.96 25.28 -9.13
CA HIS A 255 -8.08 25.85 -10.47
C HIS A 255 -9.32 25.32 -11.20
N VAL A 256 -9.53 24.01 -11.22
CA VAL A 256 -10.69 23.39 -11.87
C VAL A 256 -12.00 23.87 -11.23
N LEU A 257 -12.08 23.88 -9.90
CA LEU A 257 -13.29 24.27 -9.20
C LEU A 257 -13.58 25.77 -9.26
N THR A 258 -12.58 26.64 -9.43
CA THR A 258 -12.79 28.09 -9.44
C THR A 258 -12.79 28.72 -10.83
N LYS A 259 -12.10 28.14 -11.81
CA LYS A 259 -11.93 28.72 -13.15
C LYS A 259 -12.78 28.05 -14.24
N THR A 260 -13.31 26.83 -14.03
CA THR A 260 -14.23 26.23 -15.02
C THR A 260 -15.49 27.11 -15.15
N PRO A 261 -15.89 27.54 -16.37
CA PRO A 261 -17.13 28.29 -16.58
C PRO A 261 -18.36 27.52 -16.09
N LEU A 262 -19.35 28.23 -15.53
CA LEU A 262 -20.55 27.60 -14.98
C LEU A 262 -21.31 26.74 -16.01
N GLU A 263 -21.41 27.21 -17.25
CA GLU A 263 -22.07 26.47 -18.33
C GLU A 263 -21.37 25.13 -18.61
N GLU A 264 -20.03 25.12 -18.61
CA GLU A 264 -19.26 23.89 -18.76
C GLU A 264 -19.43 22.96 -17.55
N LYS A 265 -19.45 23.50 -16.34
CA LYS A 265 -19.72 22.70 -15.13
C LYS A 265 -21.11 22.05 -15.16
N GLN A 266 -22.13 22.78 -15.61
CA GLN A 266 -23.51 22.28 -15.75
C GLN A 266 -23.59 21.20 -16.82
N ARG A 267 -22.91 21.38 -17.95
CA ARG A 267 -22.84 20.36 -19.02
C ARG A 267 -22.14 19.08 -18.57
N LEU A 268 -21.11 19.21 -17.74
CA LEU A 268 -20.30 18.10 -17.19
C LEU A 268 -20.73 17.70 -15.77
N GLU A 269 -21.98 17.96 -15.39
CA GLU A 269 -22.50 17.62 -14.07
C GLU A 269 -22.60 16.10 -13.86
N GLY A 270 -22.41 15.68 -12.61
CA GLY A 270 -22.59 14.29 -12.22
C GLY A 270 -24.06 13.88 -12.21
N ARG A 271 -24.37 12.80 -12.95
CA ARG A 271 -25.73 12.24 -13.06
C ARG A 271 -26.07 11.34 -11.87
N MET A 272 -25.94 11.87 -10.65
CA MET A 272 -26.09 11.11 -9.41
C MET A 272 -27.46 10.44 -9.28
N LYS A 273 -28.53 11.16 -9.63
CA LYS A 273 -29.91 10.66 -9.50
C LYS A 273 -30.27 9.66 -10.60
N GLN A 274 -29.78 9.90 -11.81
CA GLN A 274 -30.17 9.15 -12.99
C GLN A 274 -29.36 7.86 -13.11
N ASP A 275 -28.06 7.94 -12.83
CA ASP A 275 -27.13 6.83 -13.05
C ASP A 275 -26.60 6.21 -11.76
N GLY A 276 -26.80 6.87 -10.61
CA GLY A 276 -26.16 6.46 -9.36
C GLY A 276 -24.64 6.58 -9.45
N SER A 277 -24.13 7.66 -10.05
CA SER A 277 -22.69 7.91 -10.21
C SER A 277 -22.30 9.33 -9.82
N TYR A 278 -21.17 9.47 -9.13
CA TYR A 278 -20.62 10.77 -8.73
C TYR A 278 -19.81 11.46 -9.82
N GLN A 279 -19.52 10.78 -10.93
CA GLN A 279 -18.58 11.26 -11.95
C GLN A 279 -19.01 12.61 -12.53
N GLY A 280 -18.15 13.62 -12.44
CA GLY A 280 -18.38 14.97 -12.96
C GLY A 280 -18.53 15.99 -11.84
N PHE A 281 -19.11 17.15 -12.18
CA PHE A 281 -19.31 18.21 -11.21
C PHE A 281 -20.49 17.97 -10.29
N LYS A 282 -20.29 18.27 -9.00
CA LYS A 282 -21.37 18.54 -8.05
C LYS A 282 -21.33 20.01 -7.70
N LEU A 283 -22.32 20.78 -8.16
CA LEU A 283 -22.41 22.20 -7.89
C LEU A 283 -22.81 22.49 -6.43
N ARG A 284 -22.53 23.69 -5.95
CA ARG A 284 -23.01 24.19 -4.65
C ARG A 284 -24.54 24.16 -4.56
N ASN A 285 -25.06 24.17 -3.34
CA ASN A 285 -26.50 24.16 -3.04
C ASN A 285 -27.24 22.92 -3.57
N TYR A 286 -26.56 21.78 -3.67
CA TYR A 286 -27.13 20.55 -4.21
C TYR A 286 -27.73 19.67 -3.11
N TRP A 287 -26.99 19.45 -2.02
CA TRP A 287 -27.44 18.70 -0.85
C TRP A 287 -28.06 19.61 0.20
N GLN A 288 -29.11 19.13 0.83
CA GLN A 288 -29.67 19.73 2.04
C GLN A 288 -28.88 19.21 3.24
N ILE A 289 -28.32 20.14 4.02
CA ILE A 289 -27.66 19.82 5.29
C ILE A 289 -28.78 19.64 6.31
N ASP A 290 -29.31 20.73 6.87
CA ASP A 290 -30.36 20.67 7.89
C ASP A 290 -31.27 21.90 7.81
N GLN A 291 -32.52 21.78 8.27
CA GLN A 291 -33.48 22.90 8.38
C GLN A 291 -33.58 23.79 7.12
N GLY A 292 -33.50 23.18 5.93
CA GLY A 292 -33.55 23.89 4.64
C GLY A 292 -32.24 24.55 4.19
N VAL A 293 -31.19 24.53 5.01
CA VAL A 293 -29.84 24.99 4.66
C VAL A 293 -29.25 24.02 3.64
N ARG A 294 -28.67 24.56 2.57
CA ARG A 294 -27.97 23.79 1.56
C ARG A 294 -26.46 23.97 1.64
N ASP A 295 -25.76 22.95 1.19
CA ASP A 295 -24.30 22.90 1.27
C ASP A 295 -23.63 23.97 0.38
N GLN A 296 -22.49 24.49 0.83
CA GLN A 296 -21.60 25.35 0.03
C GLN A 296 -20.39 24.57 -0.49
N ILE A 297 -20.58 23.29 -0.80
CA ILE A 297 -19.53 22.39 -1.24
C ILE A 297 -19.63 22.22 -2.75
N GLU A 298 -18.49 22.32 -3.42
CA GLU A 298 -18.37 22.00 -4.84
C GLU A 298 -17.39 20.85 -5.04
N GLN A 299 -17.68 19.96 -5.98
CA GLN A 299 -16.83 18.81 -6.27
C GLN A 299 -16.62 18.63 -7.75
N TYR A 300 -15.48 18.06 -8.09
CA TYR A 300 -15.22 17.46 -9.40
C TYR A 300 -14.70 16.05 -9.18
N ASN A 301 -15.39 15.07 -9.77
CA ASN A 301 -15.07 13.65 -9.63
C ASN A 301 -14.68 13.03 -10.97
N TRP A 302 -13.69 12.14 -10.96
CA TRP A 302 -13.26 11.39 -12.15
C TRP A 302 -12.93 9.93 -11.84
N ASN A 303 -13.10 9.08 -12.85
CA ASN A 303 -12.67 7.69 -12.83
C ASN A 303 -11.14 7.63 -12.87
N ARG A 304 -10.56 6.54 -12.35
CA ARG A 304 -9.11 6.29 -12.46
C ARG A 304 -8.60 6.33 -13.91
N ASP A 305 -9.41 5.89 -14.86
CA ASP A 305 -9.18 6.02 -16.30
C ASP A 305 -9.85 7.31 -16.82
N LEU A 306 -9.02 8.31 -17.12
CA LEU A 306 -9.45 9.62 -17.63
C LEU A 306 -9.95 9.58 -19.09
N SER A 307 -9.84 8.45 -19.78
CA SER A 307 -10.35 8.31 -21.16
C SER A 307 -11.85 8.00 -21.21
N LEU A 308 -12.44 7.55 -20.10
CA LEU A 308 -13.84 7.12 -20.04
C LEU A 308 -14.83 8.26 -20.25
N ARG A 309 -14.39 9.52 -20.15
CA ARG A 309 -15.27 10.66 -20.32
C ARG A 309 -14.55 11.93 -20.72
N GLU A 310 -15.36 12.90 -21.12
CA GLU A 310 -14.93 14.27 -21.31
C GLU A 310 -14.59 14.94 -19.96
N HIS A 311 -13.53 15.73 -19.96
CA HIS A 311 -13.06 16.50 -18.81
C HIS A 311 -13.11 17.99 -19.14
N PRO A 312 -13.30 18.88 -18.15
CA PRO A 312 -13.40 20.30 -18.39
C PRO A 312 -12.13 20.86 -19.00
N SER A 313 -12.28 21.96 -19.73
CA SER A 313 -11.21 22.69 -20.40
C SER A 313 -10.05 23.06 -19.46
N THR A 314 -10.35 23.36 -18.19
CA THR A 314 -9.35 23.71 -17.16
C THR A 314 -8.65 22.50 -16.53
N PHE A 315 -9.22 21.29 -16.64
CA PHE A 315 -8.57 20.05 -16.17
C PHE A 315 -7.70 19.45 -17.27
N SER A 316 -8.12 19.60 -18.52
CA SER A 316 -7.48 18.98 -19.68
C SER A 316 -5.96 19.19 -19.80
N PRO A 317 -5.39 20.37 -19.51
CA PRO A 317 -3.94 20.58 -19.53
C PRO A 317 -3.15 19.71 -18.54
N PHE A 318 -3.80 19.22 -17.48
CA PHE A 318 -3.16 18.49 -16.38
C PHE A 318 -3.45 16.98 -16.41
N LYS A 319 -4.16 16.49 -17.43
CA LYS A 319 -4.60 15.08 -17.52
C LYS A 319 -3.48 14.08 -17.30
N ASP A 320 -2.33 14.26 -17.95
CA ASP A 320 -1.23 13.29 -17.86
C ASP A 320 -0.63 13.24 -16.44
N GLU A 321 -0.47 14.41 -15.79
CA GLU A 321 0.01 14.51 -14.40
C GLU A 321 -1.02 13.91 -13.42
N VAL A 322 -2.32 14.10 -13.66
CA VAL A 322 -3.38 13.49 -12.84
C VAL A 322 -3.46 11.99 -13.07
N GLN A 323 -3.25 11.50 -14.30
CA GLN A 323 -3.22 10.06 -14.60
C GLN A 323 -2.04 9.37 -13.92
N GLU A 324 -0.85 9.99 -13.92
CA GLU A 324 0.33 9.47 -13.21
C GLU A 324 0.05 9.31 -11.70
N LEU A 325 -0.62 10.30 -11.09
CA LEU A 325 -1.07 10.19 -9.70
C LEU A 325 -2.13 9.10 -9.51
N ASN A 326 -3.16 9.04 -10.36
CA ASN A 326 -4.23 8.06 -10.25
C ASN A 326 -3.66 6.64 -10.25
N ASP A 327 -2.75 6.37 -11.19
CA ASP A 327 -2.09 5.08 -11.36
C ASP A 327 -1.24 4.72 -10.15
N PHE A 328 -0.43 5.67 -9.68
CA PHE A 328 0.44 5.43 -8.53
C PHE A 328 -0.37 5.19 -7.25
N VAL A 329 -1.37 6.02 -6.96
CA VAL A 329 -2.23 5.86 -5.78
C VAL A 329 -2.97 4.52 -5.82
N HIS A 330 -3.48 4.10 -6.98
CA HIS A 330 -4.20 2.83 -7.10
C HIS A 330 -3.27 1.61 -7.06
N LYS A 331 -2.26 1.58 -7.93
CA LYS A 331 -1.44 0.38 -8.16
C LYS A 331 -0.38 0.19 -7.07
N GLU A 332 0.16 1.28 -6.51
CA GLU A 332 1.20 1.20 -5.48
C GLU A 332 0.63 1.35 -4.06
N ILE A 333 -0.22 2.33 -3.79
CA ILE A 333 -0.67 2.58 -2.41
C ILE A 333 -1.87 1.69 -2.05
N LEU A 334 -2.95 1.76 -2.83
CA LEU A 334 -4.18 1.03 -2.53
C LEU A 334 -3.93 -0.49 -2.51
N PHE A 335 -3.23 -1.06 -3.50
CA PHE A 335 -2.97 -2.50 -3.51
C PHE A 335 -2.16 -2.97 -2.30
N ARG A 336 -1.15 -2.20 -1.86
CA ARG A 336 -0.43 -2.51 -0.61
C ARG A 336 -1.36 -2.51 0.59
N LEU A 337 -2.23 -1.50 0.71
CA LEU A 337 -3.22 -1.43 1.80
C LEU A 337 -4.20 -2.62 1.74
N LEU A 338 -4.75 -2.95 0.57
CA LEU A 338 -5.65 -4.10 0.39
C LEU A 338 -4.97 -5.43 0.76
N THR A 339 -3.68 -5.59 0.46
CA THR A 339 -2.90 -6.73 0.92
C THR A 339 -2.75 -6.76 2.45
N LEU A 340 -2.51 -5.61 3.10
CA LEU A 340 -2.46 -5.55 4.56
C LEU A 340 -3.82 -5.90 5.21
N PHE A 341 -4.93 -5.43 4.63
CA PHE A 341 -6.28 -5.85 5.03
C PHE A 341 -6.44 -7.37 4.92
N ALA A 342 -5.99 -8.00 3.82
CA ALA A 342 -6.08 -9.44 3.65
C ALA A 342 -5.26 -10.21 4.70
N ILE A 343 -3.98 -9.83 4.90
CA ILE A 343 -3.09 -10.44 5.91
C ILE A 343 -3.69 -10.32 7.32
N SER A 344 -4.31 -9.18 7.64
CA SER A 344 -4.87 -8.93 8.97
C SER A 344 -6.10 -9.80 9.29
N LEU A 345 -6.76 -10.33 8.26
CA LEU A 345 -7.90 -11.23 8.30
C LEU A 345 -7.52 -12.70 8.03
N ASP A 346 -6.23 -13.03 7.92
CA ASP A 346 -5.77 -14.37 7.57
C ASP A 346 -6.37 -14.87 6.24
N LEU A 347 -6.42 -13.98 5.25
CA LEU A 347 -6.81 -14.25 3.88
C LEU A 347 -5.56 -14.33 2.97
N PRO A 348 -5.65 -14.91 1.76
CA PRO A 348 -4.59 -14.80 0.76
C PRO A 348 -4.20 -13.34 0.52
N GLU A 349 -2.89 -13.04 0.44
CA GLU A 349 -2.37 -11.65 0.35
C GLU A 349 -2.98 -10.83 -0.82
N ASP A 350 -3.42 -11.50 -1.89
CA ASP A 350 -4.01 -10.90 -3.08
C ASP A 350 -5.54 -10.90 -3.09
N PHE A 351 -6.20 -11.35 -2.00
CA PHE A 351 -7.64 -11.55 -1.94
C PHE A 351 -8.42 -10.28 -2.29
N PHE A 352 -8.18 -9.18 -1.57
CA PHE A 352 -8.87 -7.93 -1.86
C PHE A 352 -8.37 -7.27 -3.14
N VAL A 353 -7.11 -7.47 -3.55
CA VAL A 353 -6.59 -6.96 -4.82
C VAL A 353 -7.37 -7.55 -5.99
N LYS A 354 -7.69 -8.86 -5.95
CA LYS A 354 -8.51 -9.53 -6.96
C LYS A 354 -9.94 -9.00 -7.07
N LEU A 355 -10.46 -8.39 -6.01
CA LEU A 355 -11.79 -7.77 -5.97
C LEU A 355 -11.78 -6.28 -6.39
N HIS A 356 -10.59 -5.71 -6.63
CA HIS A 356 -10.37 -4.31 -7.00
C HIS A 356 -9.37 -4.20 -8.14
N GLN A 357 -9.47 -5.06 -9.15
CA GLN A 357 -8.52 -5.06 -10.26
C GLN A 357 -8.65 -3.75 -11.06
N TYR A 358 -7.49 -3.17 -11.42
CA TYR A 358 -7.43 -1.86 -12.09
C TYR A 358 -8.18 -1.87 -13.42
N ASP A 359 -8.05 -2.92 -14.22
CA ASP A 359 -8.61 -2.99 -15.58
C ASP A 359 -10.04 -3.56 -15.63
N VAL A 360 -10.64 -3.87 -14.48
CA VAL A 360 -12.01 -4.41 -14.39
C VAL A 360 -12.98 -3.29 -14.03
N ALA A 361 -14.12 -3.24 -14.71
CA ALA A 361 -15.09 -2.15 -14.55
C ALA A 361 -15.57 -1.98 -13.10
N ASP A 362 -15.51 -0.74 -12.63
CA ASP A 362 -16.12 -0.22 -11.40
C ASP A 362 -16.22 1.31 -11.48
N ASP A 363 -16.65 1.95 -10.40
CA ASP A 363 -16.82 3.39 -10.36
C ASP A 363 -16.10 4.03 -9.17
N SER A 364 -14.95 3.47 -8.79
CA SER A 364 -13.99 4.12 -7.88
C SER A 364 -13.58 5.45 -8.49
N TRP A 365 -13.47 6.48 -7.64
CA TRP A 365 -13.33 7.84 -8.13
C TRP A 365 -12.39 8.66 -7.27
N PHE A 366 -11.63 9.50 -7.96
CA PHE A 366 -10.92 10.59 -7.33
C PHE A 366 -11.83 11.82 -7.28
N ARG A 367 -11.59 12.69 -6.30
CA ARG A 367 -12.38 13.89 -6.08
C ARG A 367 -11.49 15.06 -5.68
N TYR A 368 -11.68 16.16 -6.39
CA TYR A 368 -11.39 17.49 -5.85
C TYR A 368 -12.64 18.03 -5.18
N MET A 369 -12.48 18.62 -3.99
CA MET A 369 -13.61 19.12 -3.20
C MET A 369 -13.25 20.46 -2.57
N MET A 370 -14.09 21.46 -2.82
CA MET A 370 -14.01 22.77 -2.19
C MET A 370 -15.10 22.91 -1.14
N TYR A 371 -14.71 23.36 0.05
CA TYR A 371 -15.64 23.85 1.06
C TYR A 371 -15.48 25.37 1.09
N PHE A 372 -16.50 26.08 0.62
CA PHE A 372 -16.47 27.53 0.58
C PHE A 372 -16.86 28.11 1.93
N HIS A 373 -16.06 29.06 2.44
CA HIS A 373 -16.26 29.66 3.75
C HIS A 373 -17.48 30.58 3.86
N SER A 374 -18.04 30.99 2.71
CA SER A 374 -19.13 31.96 2.62
C SER A 374 -20.47 31.34 3.05
N HIS A 375 -20.68 31.23 4.35
CA HIS A 375 -21.95 30.84 4.96
C HIS A 375 -22.65 32.04 5.58
N LYS A 376 -23.98 32.10 5.49
CA LYS A 376 -24.76 33.09 6.25
C LYS A 376 -24.72 32.72 7.73
N SER A 377 -24.61 33.71 8.62
CA SER A 377 -24.59 33.48 10.07
C SER A 377 -25.79 32.64 10.54
N GLU A 378 -26.98 32.98 10.04
CA GLU A 378 -28.22 32.25 10.35
C GLU A 378 -28.18 30.77 9.92
N ASP A 379 -27.50 30.46 8.82
CA ASP A 379 -27.36 29.09 8.33
C ASP A 379 -26.41 28.29 9.24
N MET A 380 -25.37 28.94 9.76
CA MET A 380 -24.43 28.33 10.71
C MET A 380 -25.09 28.01 12.05
N ASP A 381 -25.98 28.88 12.53
CA ASP A 381 -26.75 28.64 13.76
C ASP A 381 -27.71 27.45 13.59
N LYS A 382 -28.40 27.37 12.44
CA LYS A 382 -29.33 26.27 12.13
C LYS A 382 -28.64 24.90 12.04
N THR A 383 -27.43 24.85 11.48
CA THR A 383 -26.70 23.57 11.30
C THR A 383 -25.78 23.24 12.47
N GLY A 384 -25.68 24.11 13.49
CA GLY A 384 -24.69 23.97 14.57
C GLY A 384 -23.25 23.98 14.04
N GLY A 385 -23.01 24.73 12.95
CA GLY A 385 -21.72 24.80 12.28
C GLY A 385 -21.34 23.56 11.45
N VAL A 386 -22.25 22.63 11.20
CA VAL A 386 -22.00 21.47 10.33
C VAL A 386 -22.03 21.87 8.86
N TRP A 387 -20.99 21.51 8.10
CA TRP A 387 -20.85 21.74 6.67
C TRP A 387 -21.21 20.49 5.85
N LEU A 388 -20.91 19.30 6.39
CA LEU A 388 -21.29 18.01 5.84
C LEU A 388 -21.73 17.10 6.99
N LYS A 389 -22.94 16.55 6.89
CA LYS A 389 -23.54 15.71 7.93
C LYS A 389 -22.73 14.44 8.22
N GLY A 390 -22.95 13.90 9.42
CA GLY A 390 -22.38 12.62 9.85
C GLY A 390 -22.77 11.50 8.89
N HIS A 391 -21.78 10.79 8.35
CA HIS A 391 -21.99 9.64 7.48
C HIS A 391 -20.84 8.65 7.61
N CYS A 392 -21.08 7.42 7.15
CA CYS A 392 -20.02 6.48 6.81
C CYS A 392 -19.85 6.52 5.28
N ASP A 393 -18.62 6.37 4.80
CA ASP A 393 -18.40 6.10 3.39
C ASP A 393 -18.96 4.72 3.06
N PHE A 394 -19.55 4.57 1.87
CA PHE A 394 -20.19 3.30 1.50
C PHE A 394 -19.23 2.31 0.84
N GLY A 395 -18.07 2.77 0.34
CA GLY A 395 -17.11 1.94 -0.39
C GLY A 395 -16.33 0.95 0.48
N SER A 396 -15.22 0.43 -0.04
CA SER A 396 -14.30 -0.42 0.71
C SER A 396 -13.31 0.41 1.53
N VAL A 397 -12.58 1.32 0.87
CA VAL A 397 -11.56 2.18 1.48
C VAL A 397 -11.67 3.60 0.91
N THR A 398 -11.48 4.60 1.76
CA THR A 398 -11.34 6.01 1.35
C THR A 398 -9.96 6.51 1.75
N MET A 399 -9.34 7.27 0.85
CA MET A 399 -8.04 7.91 1.05
C MET A 399 -8.20 9.42 0.92
N LEU A 400 -8.03 10.13 2.02
CA LEU A 400 -8.05 11.59 2.10
C LEU A 400 -6.61 12.10 2.21
N PHE A 401 -6.17 12.92 1.28
CA PHE A 401 -4.86 13.57 1.40
C PHE A 401 -4.94 14.67 2.45
N SER A 402 -4.06 14.60 3.46
CA SER A 402 -4.17 15.44 4.67
C SER A 402 -4.04 16.93 4.34
N GLN A 403 -4.88 17.75 4.96
CA GLN A 403 -4.93 19.20 4.75
C GLN A 403 -4.87 19.93 6.11
N PRO A 404 -4.26 21.12 6.20
CA PRO A 404 -4.01 21.80 7.47
C PRO A 404 -5.26 22.38 8.14
N MET A 405 -6.37 22.56 7.39
CA MET A 405 -7.62 23.02 7.99
C MET A 405 -8.25 21.92 8.86
N ALA A 406 -8.39 22.21 10.16
CA ALA A 406 -9.08 21.36 11.11
C ALA A 406 -10.59 21.53 10.94
N SER A 407 -11.21 20.66 10.13
CA SER A 407 -12.65 20.66 9.88
C SER A 407 -13.27 19.25 9.89
N LEU A 408 -12.45 18.21 9.72
CA LEU A 408 -12.89 16.82 9.72
C LEU A 408 -12.96 16.29 11.15
N GLN A 409 -14.09 15.69 11.50
CA GLN A 409 -14.30 15.00 12.77
C GLN A 409 -14.77 13.57 12.53
N LEU A 410 -14.29 12.64 13.34
CA LEU A 410 -14.82 11.27 13.44
C LEU A 410 -15.54 11.09 14.77
N MET A 411 -16.48 10.15 14.82
CA MET A 411 -17.19 9.78 16.04
C MET A 411 -16.49 8.59 16.68
N ASP A 412 -15.98 8.78 17.89
CA ASP A 412 -15.35 7.70 18.66
C ASP A 412 -16.40 6.65 19.03
N HIS A 413 -16.17 5.39 18.65
CA HIS A 413 -17.11 4.28 18.85
C HIS A 413 -17.32 3.91 20.32
N PHE A 414 -16.36 4.20 21.20
CA PHE A 414 -16.41 3.86 22.61
C PHE A 414 -17.09 4.95 23.43
N THR A 415 -16.84 6.22 23.10
CA THR A 415 -17.36 7.36 23.86
C THR A 415 -18.55 8.06 23.21
N GLY A 416 -18.81 7.84 21.92
CA GLY A 416 -19.84 8.54 21.15
C GLY A 416 -19.57 10.04 20.96
N LYS A 417 -18.31 10.47 21.13
CA LYS A 417 -17.91 11.88 21.06
C LYS A 417 -17.25 12.15 19.72
N TRP A 418 -17.50 13.35 19.18
CA TRP A 418 -16.76 13.84 18.02
C TRP A 418 -15.33 14.19 18.40
N ARG A 419 -14.37 13.65 17.66
CA ARG A 419 -12.94 13.92 17.79
C ARG A 419 -12.40 14.48 16.48
N TRP A 420 -11.47 15.42 16.57
CA TRP A 420 -10.84 16.04 15.40
C TRP A 420 -9.84 15.09 14.76
N VAL A 421 -9.81 15.04 13.43
CA VAL A 421 -8.76 14.30 12.73
C VAL A 421 -7.49 15.17 12.71
N PRO A 422 -6.33 14.67 13.20
CA PRO A 422 -5.10 15.44 13.22
C PRO A 422 -4.57 15.69 11.81
N TYR A 423 -4.00 16.89 11.61
CA TYR A 423 -3.24 17.18 10.39
C TYR A 423 -1.84 16.58 10.49
N VAL A 424 -1.47 15.78 9.50
CA VAL A 424 -0.13 15.21 9.37
C VAL A 424 0.40 15.59 7.98
N PRO A 425 1.39 16.50 7.88
CA PRO A 425 1.90 16.98 6.60
C PRO A 425 2.35 15.84 5.69
N GLY A 426 1.90 15.88 4.43
CA GLY A 426 2.26 14.90 3.41
C GLY A 426 1.65 13.51 3.58
N ALA A 427 0.80 13.28 4.60
CA ALA A 427 0.20 11.98 4.86
C ALA A 427 -1.15 11.78 4.16
N ILE A 428 -1.60 10.53 4.13
CA ILE A 428 -2.94 10.14 3.68
C ILE A 428 -3.71 9.63 4.90
N VAL A 429 -4.86 10.23 5.20
CA VAL A 429 -5.81 9.70 6.18
C VAL A 429 -6.68 8.67 5.48
N VAL A 430 -6.76 7.46 6.03
CA VAL A 430 -7.47 6.33 5.43
C VAL A 430 -8.55 5.82 6.38
N ASN A 431 -9.73 5.53 5.84
CA ASN A 431 -10.81 4.86 6.57
C ASN A 431 -11.42 3.72 5.76
N ALA A 432 -12.00 2.76 6.46
CA ALA A 432 -12.87 1.74 5.87
C ALA A 432 -14.28 2.30 5.67
N GLY A 433 -14.95 1.86 4.60
CA GLY A 433 -16.36 2.11 4.36
C GLY A 433 -17.25 0.93 4.70
N GLU A 434 -18.56 1.09 4.46
CA GLU A 434 -19.60 0.11 4.79
C GLU A 434 -19.35 -1.25 4.12
N MET A 435 -18.88 -1.30 2.87
CA MET A 435 -18.61 -2.56 2.19
C MET A 435 -17.51 -3.38 2.88
N MET A 436 -16.47 -2.72 3.41
CA MET A 436 -15.42 -3.39 4.21
C MET A 436 -15.95 -3.83 5.59
N GLU A 437 -16.81 -3.02 6.22
CA GLU A 437 -17.50 -3.44 7.44
C GLU A 437 -18.39 -4.68 7.19
N TRP A 438 -19.06 -4.75 6.05
CA TRP A 438 -19.93 -5.88 5.70
C TRP A 438 -19.13 -7.14 5.40
N TRP A 439 -18.04 -7.06 4.63
CA TRP A 439 -17.12 -8.19 4.44
C TRP A 439 -16.59 -8.74 5.76
N THR A 440 -16.49 -7.90 6.78
CA THR A 440 -15.93 -8.27 8.08
C THR A 440 -16.98 -8.47 9.17
N GLY A 441 -18.27 -8.41 8.85
CA GLY A 441 -19.36 -8.62 9.82
C GLY A 441 -19.33 -7.66 11.01
N GLY A 442 -18.81 -6.43 10.82
CA GLY A 442 -18.62 -5.47 11.91
C GLY A 442 -17.32 -5.63 12.70
N TYR A 443 -16.43 -6.55 12.29
CA TYR A 443 -15.10 -6.70 12.91
C TYR A 443 -14.23 -5.46 12.69
N TYR A 444 -14.27 -4.88 11.49
CA TYR A 444 -13.75 -3.54 11.20
C TYR A 444 -14.88 -2.51 11.19
N LYS A 445 -14.56 -1.30 11.63
CA LYS A 445 -15.55 -0.23 11.83
C LYS A 445 -15.56 0.72 10.63
N ALA A 446 -16.71 0.86 9.96
CA ALA A 446 -16.95 2.01 9.11
C ALA A 446 -17.36 3.18 10.01
N THR A 447 -16.43 4.12 10.20
CA THR A 447 -16.59 5.15 11.23
C THR A 447 -17.36 6.35 10.72
N ILE A 448 -18.34 6.78 11.52
CA ILE A 448 -19.13 7.97 11.23
C ILE A 448 -18.21 9.18 11.32
N HIS A 449 -18.21 10.00 10.28
CA HIS A 449 -17.42 11.21 10.21
C HIS A 449 -18.23 12.36 9.59
N ARG A 450 -17.83 13.59 9.90
CA ARG A 450 -18.50 14.82 9.44
C ARG A 450 -17.49 15.91 9.14
N VAL A 451 -17.94 16.94 8.43
CA VAL A 451 -17.17 18.18 8.29
C VAL A 451 -17.92 19.31 8.97
N CYS A 452 -17.23 20.03 9.85
CA CYS A 452 -17.76 21.18 10.56
C CYS A 452 -16.93 22.44 10.30
N GLN A 453 -17.44 23.57 10.78
CA GLN A 453 -16.75 24.84 10.77
C GLN A 453 -15.39 24.71 11.48
N PRO A 454 -14.32 25.26 10.88
CA PRO A 454 -13.01 25.22 11.50
C PRO A 454 -12.93 26.10 12.76
N PRO A 455 -11.89 25.88 13.59
CA PRO A 455 -11.58 26.74 14.74
C PRO A 455 -11.46 28.23 14.34
N PRO A 456 -11.67 29.17 15.29
CA PRO A 456 -11.68 30.61 15.02
C PRO A 456 -10.51 31.12 14.18
N ASP A 457 -9.30 30.62 14.41
CA ASP A 457 -8.07 31.03 13.72
C ASP A 457 -7.95 30.54 12.26
N GLN A 458 -8.86 29.67 11.82
CA GLN A 458 -8.93 29.14 10.47
C GLN A 458 -10.24 29.49 9.74
N ARG A 459 -11.13 30.29 10.35
CA ARG A 459 -12.39 30.72 9.73
C ARG A 459 -12.16 31.72 8.58
N ASN A 460 -13.17 31.86 7.73
CA ASN A 460 -13.18 32.76 6.56
C ASN A 460 -12.13 32.41 5.50
N GLN A 461 -11.79 31.12 5.41
CA GLN A 461 -10.85 30.57 4.45
C GLN A 461 -11.47 29.34 3.82
N ASP A 462 -11.25 29.16 2.52
CA ASP A 462 -11.74 28.00 1.80
C ASP A 462 -10.86 26.78 2.10
N ARG A 463 -11.44 25.59 1.94
CA ARG A 463 -10.73 24.31 2.03
C ARG A 463 -10.80 23.58 0.71
N CYS A 464 -9.66 23.40 0.06
CA CYS A 464 -9.49 22.47 -1.05
C CYS A 464 -8.98 21.13 -0.55
N GLY A 465 -9.48 20.03 -1.08
CA GLY A 465 -8.98 18.69 -0.74
C GLY A 465 -9.01 17.73 -1.93
N LEU A 466 -8.14 16.74 -1.86
CA LEU A 466 -8.05 15.60 -2.76
C LEU A 466 -8.44 14.33 -2.01
N PHE A 467 -9.26 13.50 -2.65
CA PHE A 467 -9.76 12.25 -2.11
C PHE A 467 -9.70 11.17 -3.18
N TYR A 468 -9.56 9.92 -2.75
CA TYR A 468 -9.78 8.74 -3.57
C TYR A 468 -10.70 7.76 -2.85
N PHE A 469 -11.86 7.50 -3.44
CA PHE A 469 -12.88 6.61 -2.91
C PHE A 469 -12.88 5.32 -3.72
N VAL A 470 -12.76 4.20 -3.01
CA VAL A 470 -12.58 2.89 -3.62
C VAL A 470 -13.84 2.06 -3.40
N VAL A 471 -14.31 1.45 -4.48
CA VAL A 471 -15.37 0.43 -4.44
C VAL A 471 -14.84 -0.86 -5.07
N PRO A 472 -15.35 -2.03 -4.66
CA PRO A 472 -15.04 -3.30 -5.32
C PRO A 472 -15.51 -3.29 -6.77
N ASN A 473 -14.95 -4.18 -7.59
CA ASN A 473 -15.39 -4.30 -8.98
C ASN A 473 -16.90 -4.55 -9.10
N ASP A 474 -17.56 -4.04 -10.15
CA ASP A 474 -19.02 -3.88 -10.23
C ASP A 474 -19.80 -5.15 -9.86
N GLU A 475 -19.33 -6.32 -10.31
CA GLU A 475 -19.97 -7.63 -10.16
C GLU A 475 -19.58 -8.37 -8.86
N VAL A 476 -18.71 -7.81 -8.03
CA VAL A 476 -18.32 -8.41 -6.75
C VAL A 476 -19.51 -8.39 -5.79
N THR A 477 -19.90 -9.55 -5.29
CA THR A 477 -20.91 -9.70 -4.24
C THR A 477 -20.30 -9.41 -2.86
N ILE A 478 -21.08 -8.77 -1.99
CA ILE A 478 -20.57 -8.25 -0.71
C ILE A 478 -21.33 -8.89 0.44
N ASN A 479 -20.67 -9.80 1.14
CA ASN A 479 -21.19 -10.43 2.37
C ASN A 479 -20.05 -10.79 3.33
N THR A 480 -20.37 -11.12 4.57
CA THR A 480 -19.34 -11.47 5.56
C THR A 480 -18.52 -12.69 5.12
N LEU A 481 -17.20 -12.56 5.14
CA LEU A 481 -16.22 -13.55 4.67
C LEU A 481 -15.97 -14.66 5.72
N LEU A 482 -17.04 -15.28 6.23
CA LEU A 482 -16.94 -16.34 7.24
C LEU A 482 -16.34 -17.62 6.68
N GLU A 483 -16.51 -17.89 5.40
CA GLU A 483 -15.96 -19.06 4.72
C GLU A 483 -14.45 -18.93 4.52
N GLU A 484 -13.98 -17.71 4.23
CA GLU A 484 -12.60 -17.45 3.84
C GLU A 484 -11.70 -17.11 5.03
N SER A 485 -12.20 -16.36 6.02
CA SER A 485 -11.36 -15.84 7.12
C SER A 485 -11.51 -16.65 8.41
N SER A 486 -10.41 -17.25 8.87
CA SER A 486 -10.31 -17.86 10.21
C SER A 486 -10.54 -16.83 11.31
N VAL A 487 -9.97 -15.63 11.17
CA VAL A 487 -10.07 -14.52 12.11
C VAL A 487 -11.53 -14.12 12.35
N LEU A 488 -12.34 -14.02 11.28
CA LEU A 488 -13.74 -13.65 11.40
C LEU A 488 -14.57 -14.75 12.07
N ARG A 489 -14.30 -16.03 11.74
CA ARG A 489 -14.96 -17.17 12.40
C ARG A 489 -14.66 -17.21 13.90
N GLU A 490 -13.39 -17.07 14.27
CA GLU A 490 -12.95 -17.05 15.67
C GLU A 490 -13.52 -15.85 16.44
N ALA A 491 -13.69 -14.71 15.77
CA ALA A 491 -14.32 -13.53 16.34
C ALA A 491 -15.84 -13.67 16.53
N GLY A 492 -16.46 -14.72 15.96
CA GLY A 492 -17.91 -14.97 16.09
C GLY A 492 -18.77 -13.87 15.49
N VAL A 493 -18.30 -13.18 14.46
CA VAL A 493 -19.07 -12.10 13.83
C VAL A 493 -20.27 -12.65 13.04
N PRO A 494 -21.39 -11.91 13.00
CA PRO A 494 -22.55 -12.35 12.25
C PRO A 494 -22.34 -12.20 10.75
N ARG A 495 -23.07 -13.02 9.98
CA ARG A 495 -23.25 -12.77 8.55
C ARG A 495 -24.08 -11.50 8.36
N LYS A 496 -23.68 -10.63 7.41
CA LYS A 496 -24.37 -9.37 7.16
C LYS A 496 -25.69 -9.56 6.41
N PHE A 497 -25.68 -10.40 5.39
CA PHE A 497 -26.83 -10.72 4.55
C PHE A 497 -27.09 -12.23 4.56
N GLU A 498 -28.35 -12.65 4.48
CA GLU A 498 -28.66 -14.06 4.30
C GLU A 498 -28.12 -14.56 2.95
N PRO A 499 -27.61 -15.81 2.85
CA PRO A 499 -27.09 -16.33 1.60
C PRO A 499 -28.10 -16.21 0.45
N GLY A 500 -27.67 -15.64 -0.68
CA GLY A 500 -28.50 -15.38 -1.85
C GLY A 500 -29.25 -14.05 -1.81
N THR A 501 -29.03 -13.22 -0.77
CA THR A 501 -29.60 -11.87 -0.67
C THR A 501 -28.55 -10.76 -0.73
N GLU A 502 -27.28 -11.13 -0.80
CA GLU A 502 -26.17 -10.18 -0.88
C GLU A 502 -26.22 -9.30 -2.14
N PRO A 503 -25.98 -7.99 -2.02
CA PRO A 503 -25.89 -7.11 -3.17
C PRO A 503 -24.55 -7.23 -3.88
N THR A 504 -24.52 -6.92 -5.17
CA THR A 504 -23.27 -6.59 -5.86
C THR A 504 -22.82 -5.17 -5.49
N SER A 505 -21.51 -4.90 -5.66
CA SER A 505 -20.91 -3.57 -5.49
C SER A 505 -21.69 -2.50 -6.26
N LYS A 506 -21.97 -2.76 -7.54
CA LYS A 506 -22.73 -1.85 -8.41
C LYS A 506 -24.14 -1.60 -7.91
N MET A 507 -24.88 -2.67 -7.58
CA MET A 507 -26.26 -2.56 -7.10
C MET A 507 -26.33 -1.66 -5.88
N TYR A 508 -25.45 -1.89 -4.89
CA TYR A 508 -25.45 -1.10 -3.67
C TYR A 508 -25.01 0.35 -3.93
N ARG A 509 -23.87 0.54 -4.61
CA ARG A 509 -23.33 1.86 -4.95
C ARG A 509 -24.36 2.72 -5.67
N SER A 510 -24.90 2.24 -6.79
CA SER A 510 -25.81 3.04 -7.62
C SER A 510 -27.07 3.43 -6.86
N ALA A 511 -27.62 2.51 -6.06
CA ALA A 511 -28.78 2.80 -5.23
C ALA A 511 -28.45 3.83 -4.12
N ARG A 512 -27.29 3.69 -3.44
CA ARG A 512 -26.84 4.60 -2.38
C ARG A 512 -26.65 6.02 -2.92
N ILE A 513 -25.99 6.15 -4.07
CA ILE A 513 -25.73 7.46 -4.71
C ILE A 513 -27.04 8.09 -5.18
N GLY A 514 -27.92 7.33 -5.85
CA GLY A 514 -29.19 7.84 -6.35
C GLY A 514 -30.13 8.37 -5.27
N ALA A 515 -30.04 7.82 -4.06
CA ALA A 515 -30.88 8.22 -2.93
C ALA A 515 -30.27 9.30 -2.02
N TYR A 516 -28.95 9.51 -2.05
CA TYR A 516 -28.27 10.41 -1.11
C TYR A 516 -28.80 11.85 -1.17
N GLY A 517 -29.20 12.41 -0.01
CA GLY A 517 -29.72 13.78 0.10
C GLY A 517 -31.09 14.02 -0.51
N GLN A 518 -31.83 12.98 -0.94
CA GLN A 518 -33.15 13.11 -1.59
C GLN A 518 -34.32 12.59 -0.76
N THR A 519 -34.00 11.88 0.32
CA THR A 519 -34.99 11.06 1.04
C THR A 519 -35.68 11.91 2.11
N ASP A 520 -36.88 11.50 2.53
CA ASP A 520 -37.70 12.29 3.45
C ASP A 520 -37.02 12.54 4.81
N LEU A 521 -36.00 11.75 5.15
CA LEU A 521 -35.12 11.92 6.30
C LEU A 521 -34.26 13.19 6.18
N PHE A 522 -33.75 13.52 4.99
CA PHE A 522 -33.05 14.79 4.74
C PHE A 522 -33.98 15.99 4.63
N LYS A 523 -35.29 15.77 4.41
CA LYS A 523 -36.31 16.82 4.36
C LYS A 523 -36.87 17.21 5.73
N GLY A 524 -36.24 16.78 6.83
CA GLY A 524 -36.62 17.18 8.19
C GLY A 524 -37.91 16.54 8.72
N LYS A 525 -38.40 15.45 8.10
CA LYS A 525 -39.56 14.68 8.62
C LYS A 525 -39.17 13.57 9.61
N GLY A 526 -37.88 13.35 9.84
CA GLY A 526 -37.39 12.47 10.89
C GLY A 526 -37.64 13.08 12.27
N LYS A 527 -38.48 12.44 13.09
CA LYS A 527 -38.70 12.87 14.48
C LYS A 527 -37.45 12.57 15.32
N GLY A 528 -36.77 13.60 15.80
CA GLY A 528 -35.73 13.51 16.84
C GLY A 528 -34.30 13.33 16.32
N GLY A 529 -33.33 13.88 17.05
CA GLY A 529 -31.90 13.61 16.84
C GLY A 529 -31.55 12.15 17.14
N GLY A 530 -30.54 11.61 16.45
CA GLY A 530 -30.13 10.21 16.57
C GLY A 530 -29.98 9.47 15.23
N ILE A 531 -29.78 8.14 15.33
CA ILE A 531 -29.66 7.23 14.17
C ILE A 531 -31.02 7.08 13.50
N GLN A 532 -31.11 7.47 12.24
CA GLN A 532 -32.28 7.34 11.39
C GLN A 532 -32.08 6.21 10.39
N GLU A 533 -33.05 5.32 10.19
CA GLU A 533 -32.93 4.19 9.27
C GLU A 533 -33.72 4.39 7.99
N GLU A 534 -33.15 3.95 6.86
CA GLU A 534 -33.76 3.97 5.54
C GLU A 534 -33.47 2.68 4.78
N THR A 535 -34.47 2.08 4.13
CA THR A 535 -34.22 0.93 3.25
C THR A 535 -34.02 1.40 1.80
N ILE A 536 -32.82 1.20 1.24
CA ILE A 536 -32.49 1.49 -0.16
C ILE A 536 -32.10 0.17 -0.84
N ALA A 537 -32.77 -0.20 -1.93
CA ALA A 537 -32.57 -1.47 -2.64
C ALA A 537 -32.62 -2.71 -1.72
N GLY A 538 -33.51 -2.73 -0.74
CA GLY A 538 -33.63 -3.81 0.25
C GLY A 538 -32.61 -3.76 1.40
N ILE A 539 -31.67 -2.81 1.37
CA ILE A 539 -30.62 -2.67 2.37
C ILE A 539 -31.01 -1.55 3.36
N LYS A 540 -31.08 -1.88 4.64
CA LYS A 540 -31.26 -0.88 5.71
C LYS A 540 -29.98 -0.09 5.93
N LEU A 541 -30.06 1.20 5.69
CA LEU A 541 -29.02 2.20 5.85
C LEU A 541 -29.31 3.04 7.06
N LYS A 542 -28.24 3.42 7.75
CA LYS A 542 -28.29 4.32 8.89
C LYS A 542 -27.80 5.69 8.46
N HIS A 543 -28.53 6.71 8.84
CA HIS A 543 -28.22 8.11 8.70
C HIS A 543 -28.01 8.68 10.09
N TYR A 544 -26.94 9.45 10.28
CA TYR A 544 -26.51 9.91 11.59
C TYR A 544 -26.73 11.42 11.66
N ASN A 545 -27.88 11.83 12.20
CA ASN A 545 -28.28 13.24 12.35
C ASN A 545 -27.91 13.78 13.74
#